data_AF-A0A1H6P0M8-F1
#
_entry.id   AF-A0A1H6P0M8-F1
#
_cell.length_a   1.000
_cell.length_b   1.000
_cell.length_c   1.000
_cell.angle_alpha   90.00
_cell.angle_beta   90.00
_cell.angle_gamma   90.00
#
_symmetry.space_group_name_H-M   'P 1'
#
loop_
_entity.id
_entity.type
_entity.pdbx_description
1 polymer ?
#
loop_
_entity_poly.entity_id
_entity_poly.type
_entity_poly.pdbx_seq_one_letter_code
_entity_poly.pdbx_strand_id
1 'polypeptide(L)'
;MNINFAAGQLNEYLADLTGYKVGLALSLEELYDHLSGEEGYADIARGSEQGWVRLHSTELEPIAYRLMYRVGYTEQEFNGDHTGAWRYHKYRKTGQLELHNAVTSAWVKMMPEMIEVAQRNGGGLDPSAFMKYCARKFGRIGLDMAWEQIQVMDMASRMSLIAHPQTEIWSDRVTLDQLFKSAEHVSKDGAFIDQRFIDYLSVNKHRIQDMHWRRFEELTAEFFQRQGFQVELGPGANDDGVDVRVWKSGSKPDESPLCLIQCKRQKAKIEKVVIKGLLADVQWENAQYGVIVTSSTLSPGAKTTIEARGYPIRAVERDAVGTWLENLRTPGTGILRV
;
A
#
# COMPACT_ATOMS: atom_id res chain seq x y z
N MET A 1 -18.18 5.63 24.61
CA MET A 1 -18.92 4.41 25.01
C MET A 1 -17.95 3.45 25.66
N ASN A 2 -18.29 2.75 26.75
CA ASN A 2 -17.39 1.73 27.32
C ASN A 2 -17.66 0.36 26.67
N ILE A 3 -16.60 -0.36 26.34
CA ILE A 3 -16.64 -1.69 25.74
C ILE A 3 -15.86 -2.62 26.67
N ASN A 4 -16.44 -3.79 26.95
CA ASN A 4 -15.81 -4.80 27.78
C ASN A 4 -15.40 -5.98 26.89
N PHE A 5 -14.15 -6.40 27.02
CA PHE A 5 -13.63 -7.59 26.37
C PHE A 5 -13.29 -8.61 27.46
N ALA A 6 -13.79 -9.85 27.31
CA ALA A 6 -13.27 -10.96 28.08
C ALA A 6 -11.83 -11.29 27.64
N ALA A 7 -11.18 -12.19 28.38
CA ALA A 7 -9.82 -12.62 28.06
C ALA A 7 -9.71 -13.06 26.59
N GLY A 8 -8.76 -12.47 25.85
CA GLY A 8 -8.48 -12.72 24.43
C GLY A 8 -9.41 -12.03 23.42
N GLN A 9 -10.60 -11.59 23.83
CA GLN A 9 -11.58 -11.03 22.89
C GLN A 9 -11.16 -9.71 22.24
N LEU A 10 -10.31 -8.92 22.90
CA LEU A 10 -9.76 -7.70 22.29
C LEU A 10 -8.88 -8.05 21.09
N ASN A 11 -8.04 -9.08 21.20
CA ASN A 11 -7.13 -9.48 20.13
C ASN A 11 -7.88 -10.18 19.00
N GLU A 12 -8.91 -10.98 19.31
CA GLU A 12 -9.85 -11.50 18.30
C GLU A 12 -10.53 -10.36 17.53
N TYR A 13 -11.06 -9.35 18.24
CA TYR A 13 -11.69 -8.19 17.62
C TYR A 13 -10.74 -7.43 16.68
N LEU A 14 -9.49 -7.20 17.10
CA LEU A 14 -8.48 -6.52 16.31
C LEU A 14 -8.02 -7.35 15.10
N ALA A 15 -7.87 -8.67 15.26
CA ALA A 15 -7.53 -9.59 14.16
C ALA A 15 -8.68 -9.73 13.15
N ASP A 16 -9.92 -9.74 13.61
CA ASP A 16 -11.07 -9.72 12.71
C ASP A 16 -11.19 -8.38 11.99
N LEU A 17 -10.84 -7.26 12.64
CA LEU A 17 -10.79 -5.97 11.98
C LEU A 17 -9.79 -5.96 10.80
N THR A 18 -8.60 -6.54 10.97
CA THR A 18 -7.62 -6.66 9.87
C THR A 18 -8.08 -7.65 8.81
N GLY A 19 -8.63 -8.79 9.21
CA GLY A 19 -9.17 -9.78 8.27
C GLY A 19 -10.29 -9.20 7.42
N TYR A 20 -11.16 -8.39 8.02
CA TYR A 20 -12.33 -7.83 7.36
C TYR A 20 -12.01 -6.64 6.45
N LYS A 21 -11.25 -5.66 6.97
CA LYS A 21 -10.96 -4.42 6.24
C LYS A 21 -9.77 -4.56 5.28
N VAL A 22 -8.86 -5.47 5.56
CA VAL A 22 -7.57 -5.57 4.85
C VAL A 22 -7.40 -6.93 4.18
N GLY A 23 -8.19 -7.94 4.56
CA GLY A 23 -8.02 -9.30 4.05
C GLY A 23 -6.74 -9.97 4.58
N LEU A 24 -6.10 -9.41 5.60
CA LEU A 24 -4.87 -9.92 6.21
C LEU A 24 -5.17 -10.60 7.55
N ALA A 25 -4.78 -11.87 7.64
CA ALA A 25 -4.74 -12.61 8.89
C ALA A 25 -3.36 -12.47 9.53
N LEU A 26 -3.35 -12.12 10.82
CA LEU A 26 -2.16 -11.93 11.63
C LEU A 26 -2.08 -13.00 12.72
N SER A 27 -0.86 -13.45 13.03
CA SER A 27 -0.58 -14.10 14.31
C SER A 27 -0.62 -13.07 15.45
N LEU A 28 -0.75 -13.53 16.70
CA LEU A 28 -0.70 -12.65 17.87
C LEU A 28 0.61 -11.87 17.95
N GLU A 29 1.74 -12.52 17.68
CA GLU A 29 3.05 -11.86 17.68
C GLU A 29 3.14 -10.75 16.62
N GLU A 30 2.62 -11.01 15.42
CA GLU A 30 2.51 -9.96 14.40
C GLU A 30 1.60 -8.85 14.88
N LEU A 31 0.41 -9.14 15.41
CA LEU A 31 -0.52 -8.13 15.92
C LEU A 31 0.17 -7.23 16.96
N TYR A 32 0.92 -7.81 17.91
CA TYR A 32 1.64 -7.04 18.92
C TYR A 32 2.80 -6.21 18.34
N ASP A 33 3.52 -6.72 17.35
CA ASP A 33 4.58 -5.97 16.65
C ASP A 33 4.00 -4.73 15.95
N HIS A 34 2.84 -4.87 15.31
CA HIS A 34 2.16 -3.74 14.66
C HIS A 34 1.60 -2.72 15.65
N LEU A 35 1.30 -3.13 16.89
CA LEU A 35 0.86 -2.25 17.97
C LEU A 35 2.01 -1.70 18.84
N SER A 36 3.25 -2.10 18.59
CA SER A 36 4.39 -1.66 19.39
C SER A 36 4.67 -0.16 19.19
N GLY A 37 4.95 0.54 20.29
CA GLY A 37 5.15 1.99 20.31
C GLY A 37 5.20 2.54 21.74
N GLU A 38 5.45 3.85 21.88
CA GLU A 38 5.53 4.52 23.19
C GLU A 38 4.18 4.59 23.91
N GLU A 39 3.08 4.43 23.17
CA GLU A 39 1.71 4.53 23.66
C GLU A 39 1.25 3.28 24.43
N GLY A 40 2.03 2.19 24.42
CA GLY A 40 1.75 0.98 25.19
C GLY A 40 0.60 0.10 24.66
N TYR A 41 0.15 0.31 23.41
CA TYR A 41 -0.97 -0.46 22.83
C TYR A 41 -0.70 -1.97 22.78
N ALA A 42 0.52 -2.37 22.46
CA ALA A 42 0.92 -3.78 22.47
C ALA A 42 0.82 -4.39 23.87
N ASP A 43 1.09 -3.63 24.94
CA ASP A 43 1.01 -4.11 26.32
C ASP A 43 -0.44 -4.25 26.79
N ILE A 44 -1.32 -3.34 26.37
CA ILE A 44 -2.78 -3.47 26.58
C ILE A 44 -3.29 -4.74 25.89
N ALA A 45 -2.92 -4.95 24.62
CA ALA A 45 -3.31 -6.12 23.84
C ALA A 45 -2.81 -7.42 24.48
N ARG A 46 -1.51 -7.50 24.84
CA ARG A 46 -0.94 -8.67 25.54
C ARG A 46 -1.57 -8.90 26.91
N GLY A 47 -1.78 -7.84 27.69
CA GLY A 47 -2.40 -7.94 29.02
C GLY A 47 -3.84 -8.45 28.96
N SER A 48 -4.57 -8.12 27.88
CA SER A 48 -5.94 -8.57 27.67
C SER A 48 -6.09 -10.08 27.44
N GLU A 49 -5.00 -10.81 27.16
CA GLU A 49 -5.03 -12.29 27.10
C GLU A 49 -5.22 -12.91 28.49
N GLN A 50 -4.76 -12.23 29.54
CA GLN A 50 -4.70 -12.78 30.89
C GLN A 50 -5.95 -12.46 31.72
N GLY A 51 -6.81 -11.57 31.24
CA GLY A 51 -7.97 -11.11 32.00
C GLY A 51 -8.86 -10.15 31.25
N TRP A 52 -9.93 -9.74 31.92
CA TRP A 52 -10.91 -8.82 31.35
C TRP A 52 -10.30 -7.42 31.20
N VAL A 53 -10.57 -6.78 30.07
CA VAL A 53 -10.19 -5.39 29.83
C VAL A 53 -11.45 -4.58 29.50
N ARG A 54 -11.55 -3.41 30.11
CA ARG A 54 -12.60 -2.43 29.81
C ARG A 54 -11.94 -1.21 29.20
N LEU A 55 -12.32 -0.88 27.98
CA LEU A 55 -11.80 0.27 27.25
C LEU A 55 -12.96 1.20 26.89
N HIS A 56 -12.75 2.50 27.09
CA HIS A 56 -13.60 3.50 26.47
C HIS A 56 -13.34 3.53 24.95
N SER A 57 -14.33 3.93 24.16
CA SER A 57 -14.21 4.01 22.70
C SER A 57 -13.03 4.89 22.26
N THR A 58 -12.77 5.98 22.98
CA THR A 58 -11.62 6.87 22.73
C THR A 58 -10.26 6.25 23.09
N GLU A 59 -10.24 5.12 23.81
CA GLU A 59 -9.03 4.34 24.10
C GLU A 59 -8.85 3.20 23.10
N LEU A 60 -9.96 2.60 22.62
CA LEU A 60 -9.94 1.55 21.59
C LEU A 60 -9.62 2.08 20.19
N GLU A 61 -10.19 3.23 19.82
CA GLU A 61 -10.05 3.84 18.50
C GLU A 61 -8.58 4.04 18.09
N PRO A 62 -7.70 4.64 18.92
CA PRO A 62 -6.29 4.77 18.58
C PRO A 62 -5.55 3.45 18.36
N ILE A 63 -5.89 2.40 19.14
CA ILE A 63 -5.32 1.05 18.96
C ILE A 63 -5.69 0.52 17.58
N ALA A 64 -6.97 0.61 17.21
CA ALA A 64 -7.45 0.20 15.90
C ALA A 64 -6.83 1.05 14.77
N TYR A 65 -6.70 2.36 14.95
CA TYR A 65 -6.13 3.26 13.94
C TYR A 65 -4.66 2.97 13.68
N ARG A 66 -3.88 2.75 14.73
CA ARG A 66 -2.50 2.30 14.61
C ARG A 66 -2.41 0.98 13.87
N LEU A 67 -3.21 0.00 14.27
CA LEU A 67 -3.21 -1.31 13.63
C LEU A 67 -3.51 -1.19 12.14
N MET A 68 -4.61 -0.52 11.76
CA MET A 68 -5.01 -0.32 10.37
C MET A 68 -3.93 0.36 9.53
N TYR A 69 -3.30 1.41 10.06
CA TYR A 69 -2.18 2.07 9.39
C TYR A 69 -1.01 1.10 9.19
N ARG A 70 -0.59 0.42 10.27
CA ARG A 70 0.57 -0.47 10.28
C ARG A 70 0.38 -1.71 9.42
N VAL A 71 -0.85 -2.14 9.13
CA VAL A 71 -1.13 -3.22 8.18
C VAL A 71 -1.34 -2.74 6.74
N GLY A 72 -1.17 -1.44 6.46
CA GLY A 72 -1.24 -0.88 5.10
C GLY A 72 -2.63 -0.42 4.65
N TYR A 73 -3.63 -0.44 5.53
CA TYR A 73 -5.00 -0.01 5.18
C TYR A 73 -5.07 1.50 4.87
N THR A 74 -4.23 2.31 5.52
CA THR A 74 -4.16 3.76 5.34
C THR A 74 -2.76 4.22 4.97
N GLU A 75 -2.65 5.39 4.34
CA GLU A 75 -1.36 6.02 3.99
C GLU A 75 -0.65 6.64 5.19
N GLN A 76 -1.45 7.07 6.16
CA GLN A 76 -1.03 7.75 7.35
C GLN A 76 -1.90 7.27 8.50
N GLU A 77 -1.38 7.41 9.71
CA GLU A 77 -2.16 7.08 10.89
C GLU A 77 -3.29 8.08 11.09
N PHE A 78 -4.50 7.55 11.22
CA PHE A 78 -5.68 8.36 11.43
C PHE A 78 -5.70 8.89 12.87
N ASN A 79 -5.90 10.20 13.01
CA ASN A 79 -5.83 10.90 14.29
C ASN A 79 -7.20 11.07 14.98
N GLY A 80 -8.25 10.42 14.47
CA GLY A 80 -9.62 10.59 14.99
C GLY A 80 -10.30 11.88 14.58
N ASP A 81 -9.75 12.66 13.63
CA ASP A 81 -10.44 13.87 13.14
C ASP A 81 -11.60 13.52 12.21
N HIS A 82 -12.74 13.19 12.80
CA HIS A 82 -14.00 12.96 12.09
C HIS A 82 -14.71 14.27 11.70
N THR A 83 -14.30 15.40 12.29
CA THR A 83 -15.07 16.66 12.26
C THR A 83 -14.41 17.76 11.42
N GLY A 84 -13.15 17.58 11.03
CA GLY A 84 -12.33 18.60 10.39
C GLY A 84 -11.78 19.63 11.37
N ALA A 85 -11.71 19.34 12.68
CA ALA A 85 -11.18 20.25 13.69
C ALA A 85 -9.71 20.61 13.40
N TRP A 86 -8.92 19.66 12.91
CA TRP A 86 -7.55 19.93 12.49
C TRP A 86 -7.50 20.88 11.30
N ARG A 87 -8.39 20.70 10.30
CA ARG A 87 -8.49 21.57 9.12
C ARG A 87 -8.92 22.99 9.48
N TYR A 88 -9.86 23.12 10.42
CA TYR A 88 -10.23 24.43 10.98
C TYR A 88 -9.00 25.16 11.52
N HIS A 89 -8.17 24.49 12.34
CA HIS A 89 -6.95 25.08 12.87
C HIS A 89 -5.89 25.36 11.79
N LYS A 90 -5.73 24.47 10.81
CA LYS A 90 -4.84 24.66 9.65
C LYS A 90 -5.19 25.93 8.88
N TYR A 91 -6.44 26.07 8.43
CA TYR A 91 -6.85 27.21 7.61
C TYR A 91 -7.05 28.49 8.39
N ARG A 92 -7.29 28.41 9.71
CA ARG A 92 -7.21 29.57 10.60
C ARG A 92 -5.79 30.15 10.64
N LYS A 93 -4.75 29.30 10.72
CA LYS A 93 -3.35 29.74 10.74
C LYS A 93 -2.89 30.31 9.39
N THR A 94 -3.40 29.80 8.28
CA THR A 94 -3.04 30.29 6.93
C THR A 94 -3.87 31.49 6.46
N GLY A 95 -4.83 31.97 7.27
CA GLY A 95 -5.72 33.07 6.91
C GLY A 95 -6.78 32.72 5.86
N GLN A 96 -7.01 31.43 5.61
CA GLN A 96 -7.92 30.93 4.57
C GLN A 96 -9.25 30.38 5.13
N LEU A 97 -9.57 30.73 6.38
CA LEU A 97 -10.71 30.16 7.10
C LEU A 97 -12.07 30.45 6.42
N GLU A 98 -12.25 31.65 5.88
CA GLU A 98 -13.48 32.02 5.15
C GLU A 98 -13.71 31.14 3.93
N LEU A 99 -12.65 30.87 3.16
CA LEU A 99 -12.71 30.00 2.00
C LEU A 99 -13.02 28.56 2.40
N HIS A 100 -12.35 28.06 3.45
CA HIS A 100 -12.63 26.74 4.02
C HIS A 100 -14.10 26.61 4.44
N ASN A 101 -14.62 27.58 5.19
CA ASN A 101 -16.01 27.59 5.65
C ASN A 101 -17.00 27.64 4.46
N ALA A 102 -16.69 28.38 3.40
CA ALA A 102 -17.49 28.41 2.19
C ALA A 102 -17.50 27.06 1.45
N VAL A 103 -16.35 26.37 1.39
CA VAL A 103 -16.22 25.02 0.80
C VAL A 103 -16.99 23.98 1.64
N THR A 104 -16.82 23.98 2.96
CA THR A 104 -17.57 23.09 3.87
C THR A 104 -19.08 23.33 3.80
N SER A 105 -19.49 24.60 3.71
CA SER A 105 -20.91 24.95 3.54
C SER A 105 -21.49 24.47 2.21
N ALA A 106 -20.69 24.50 1.13
CA ALA A 106 -21.10 23.95 -0.16
C ALA A 106 -21.25 22.43 -0.10
N TRP A 107 -20.32 21.74 0.58
CA TRP A 107 -20.40 20.31 0.79
C TRP A 107 -21.71 19.92 1.49
N VAL A 108 -22.02 20.51 2.66
CA VAL A 108 -23.24 20.22 3.42
C VAL A 108 -24.51 20.43 2.58
N LYS A 109 -24.53 21.44 1.70
CA LYS A 109 -25.66 21.71 0.81
C LYS A 109 -25.81 20.69 -0.32
N MET A 110 -24.72 20.20 -0.87
CA MET A 110 -24.72 19.30 -2.03
C MET A 110 -24.79 17.81 -1.63
N MET A 111 -24.43 17.46 -0.39
CA MET A 111 -24.42 16.09 0.10
C MET A 111 -25.76 15.33 -0.02
N PRO A 112 -26.91 15.91 0.37
CA PRO A 112 -28.18 15.19 0.30
C PRO A 112 -28.53 14.73 -1.13
N GLU A 113 -28.31 15.59 -2.12
CA GLU A 113 -28.53 15.26 -3.53
C GLU A 113 -27.58 14.15 -4.00
N MET A 114 -26.29 14.22 -3.63
CA MET A 114 -25.31 13.18 -3.95
C MET A 114 -25.68 11.82 -3.34
N ILE A 115 -26.18 11.80 -2.11
CA ILE A 115 -26.67 10.56 -1.45
C ILE A 115 -27.89 10.00 -2.18
N GLU A 116 -28.85 10.85 -2.55
CA GLU A 116 -30.05 10.42 -3.24
C GLU A 116 -29.74 9.81 -4.62
N VAL A 117 -28.81 10.42 -5.37
CA VAL A 117 -28.32 9.89 -6.65
C VAL A 117 -27.61 8.55 -6.44
N ALA A 118 -26.75 8.43 -5.43
CA ALA A 118 -26.02 7.19 -5.13
C ALA A 118 -26.98 6.04 -4.80
N GLN A 119 -28.01 6.31 -3.99
CA GLN A 119 -29.04 5.33 -3.64
C GLN A 119 -29.86 4.85 -4.85
N ARG A 120 -30.25 5.77 -5.74
CA ARG A 120 -31.01 5.43 -6.96
C ARG A 120 -30.20 4.57 -7.93
N ASN A 121 -28.91 4.83 -8.04
CA ASN A 121 -28.03 4.16 -9.00
C ASN A 121 -27.36 2.91 -8.43
N GLY A 122 -27.57 2.58 -7.15
CA GLY A 122 -26.90 1.45 -6.49
C GLY A 122 -25.38 1.58 -6.45
N GLY A 123 -24.85 2.81 -6.40
CA GLY A 123 -23.43 3.12 -6.53
C GLY A 123 -22.85 3.85 -5.32
N GLY A 124 -21.53 4.09 -5.35
CA GLY A 124 -20.83 4.93 -4.38
C GLY A 124 -21.19 6.41 -4.54
N LEU A 125 -20.78 7.24 -3.57
CA LEU A 125 -21.02 8.68 -3.64
C LEU A 125 -20.06 9.30 -4.68
N ASP A 126 -20.60 10.03 -5.67
CA ASP A 126 -19.80 10.70 -6.72
C ASP A 126 -19.59 12.19 -6.35
N PRO A 127 -18.36 12.59 -5.95
CA PRO A 127 -18.08 13.97 -5.59
C PRO A 127 -17.81 14.90 -6.79
N SER A 128 -17.88 14.40 -8.03
CA SER A 128 -17.51 15.16 -9.24
C SER A 128 -18.24 16.48 -9.38
N ALA A 129 -19.54 16.52 -9.07
CA ALA A 129 -20.33 17.74 -9.13
C ALA A 129 -19.84 18.78 -8.11
N PHE A 130 -19.54 18.35 -6.89
CA PHE A 130 -18.99 19.20 -5.83
C PHE A 130 -17.60 19.73 -6.20
N MET A 131 -16.70 18.87 -6.70
CA MET A 131 -15.37 19.30 -7.15
C MET A 131 -15.44 20.32 -8.28
N LYS A 132 -16.27 20.07 -9.30
CA LYS A 132 -16.50 21.02 -10.41
C LYS A 132 -17.06 22.35 -9.92
N TYR A 133 -17.97 22.33 -8.95
CA TYR A 133 -18.51 23.54 -8.34
C TYR A 133 -17.41 24.34 -7.61
N CYS A 134 -16.61 23.67 -6.77
CA CYS A 134 -15.53 24.31 -6.02
C CYS A 134 -14.45 24.89 -6.95
N ALA A 135 -14.05 24.16 -7.98
CA ALA A 135 -13.10 24.64 -8.99
C ALA A 135 -13.59 25.92 -9.69
N ARG A 136 -14.87 25.98 -10.07
CA ARG A 136 -15.45 27.15 -10.75
C ARG A 136 -15.60 28.35 -9.81
N LYS A 137 -16.06 28.11 -8.57
CA LYS A 137 -16.43 29.19 -7.64
C LYS A 137 -15.25 29.71 -6.82
N PHE A 138 -14.33 28.83 -6.46
CA PHE A 138 -13.27 29.08 -5.49
C PHE A 138 -11.86 28.90 -6.08
N GLY A 139 -11.77 28.57 -7.38
CA GLY A 139 -10.50 28.36 -8.07
C GLY A 139 -9.74 27.12 -7.59
N ARG A 140 -8.45 27.08 -7.89
CA ARG A 140 -7.57 25.93 -7.56
C ARG A 140 -7.49 25.66 -6.06
N ILE A 141 -7.34 26.71 -5.24
CA ILE A 141 -7.23 26.57 -3.78
C ILE A 141 -8.52 25.96 -3.19
N GLY A 142 -9.70 26.39 -3.67
CA GLY A 142 -10.95 25.81 -3.20
C GLY A 142 -11.21 24.40 -3.72
N LEU A 143 -10.70 24.04 -4.91
CA LEU A 143 -10.69 22.66 -5.37
C LEU A 143 -9.79 21.79 -4.48
N ASP A 144 -8.60 22.27 -4.11
CA ASP A 144 -7.68 21.55 -3.21
C ASP A 144 -8.33 21.34 -1.83
N MET A 145 -9.02 22.36 -1.29
CA MET A 145 -9.79 22.23 -0.04
C MET A 145 -10.96 21.25 -0.16
N ALA A 146 -11.64 21.24 -1.31
CA ALA A 146 -12.73 20.31 -1.59
C ALA A 146 -12.23 18.86 -1.67
N TRP A 147 -11.08 18.64 -2.32
CA TRP A 147 -10.41 17.35 -2.36
C TRP A 147 -10.02 16.88 -0.96
N GLU A 148 -9.38 17.75 -0.17
CA GLU A 148 -9.02 17.44 1.21
C GLU A 148 -10.25 17.13 2.09
N GLN A 149 -11.37 17.83 1.89
CA GLN A 149 -12.65 17.52 2.55
C GLN A 149 -13.15 16.11 2.23
N ILE A 150 -13.08 15.70 0.97
CA ILE A 150 -13.48 14.35 0.52
C ILE A 150 -12.56 13.30 1.17
N GLN A 151 -11.24 13.52 1.14
CA GLN A 151 -10.26 12.57 1.70
C GLN A 151 -10.45 12.36 3.21
N VAL A 152 -10.68 13.43 3.98
CA VAL A 152 -10.91 13.31 5.43
C VAL A 152 -12.20 12.53 5.72
N MET A 153 -13.27 12.79 4.98
CA MET A 153 -14.54 12.09 5.19
C MET A 153 -14.46 10.63 4.76
N ASP A 154 -13.82 10.33 3.63
CA ASP A 154 -13.55 8.97 3.20
C ASP A 154 -12.79 8.20 4.28
N MET A 155 -11.70 8.78 4.79
CA MET A 155 -10.89 8.20 5.85
C MET A 155 -11.70 7.99 7.12
N ALA A 156 -12.44 9.00 7.59
CA ALA A 156 -13.26 8.91 8.79
C ALA A 156 -14.34 7.83 8.69
N SER A 157 -14.95 7.67 7.51
CA SER A 157 -15.90 6.59 7.23
C SER A 157 -15.23 5.22 7.22
N ARG A 158 -14.10 5.07 6.51
CA ARG A 158 -13.34 3.81 6.45
C ARG A 158 -12.81 3.38 7.82
N MET A 159 -12.41 4.33 8.65
CA MET A 159 -11.86 4.09 9.99
C MET A 159 -12.93 3.98 11.08
N SER A 160 -14.20 4.23 10.76
CA SER A 160 -15.27 4.08 11.73
C SER A 160 -15.39 2.61 12.17
N LEU A 161 -15.43 2.42 13.50
CA LEU A 161 -15.68 1.12 14.13
C LEU A 161 -17.18 0.84 14.29
N ILE A 162 -18.05 1.82 14.01
CA ILE A 162 -19.49 1.79 14.34
C ILE A 162 -20.40 2.06 13.13
N ALA A 163 -20.02 2.99 12.24
CA ALA A 163 -21.00 3.71 11.42
C ALA A 163 -21.31 3.11 10.04
N HIS A 164 -20.66 2.03 9.60
CA HIS A 164 -20.93 1.44 8.29
C HIS A 164 -21.04 -0.08 8.38
N PRO A 165 -21.87 -0.72 7.53
CA PRO A 165 -21.64 -2.13 7.27
C PRO A 165 -20.18 -2.22 6.86
N GLN A 166 -19.42 -2.90 7.71
CA GLN A 166 -18.30 -3.69 7.29
C GLN A 166 -18.69 -4.23 5.90
N THR A 167 -18.12 -3.68 4.82
CA THR A 167 -18.20 -4.24 3.48
C THR A 167 -16.93 -5.03 3.30
N GLU A 168 -17.07 -6.34 3.16
CA GLU A 168 -15.94 -7.26 3.05
C GLU A 168 -15.26 -6.88 1.75
N ILE A 169 -14.09 -6.23 1.86
CA ILE A 169 -13.36 -5.76 0.68
C ILE A 169 -12.80 -6.96 -0.07
N TRP A 170 -12.50 -8.03 0.66
CA TRP A 170 -11.86 -9.24 0.19
C TRP A 170 -12.77 -10.44 0.41
N SER A 171 -12.98 -11.28 -0.61
CA SER A 171 -13.74 -12.52 -0.45
C SER A 171 -12.99 -13.63 0.30
N ASP A 172 -11.71 -13.40 0.63
CA ASP A 172 -10.87 -14.34 1.36
C ASP A 172 -9.82 -13.62 2.24
N ARG A 173 -9.10 -14.41 3.03
CA ARG A 173 -8.01 -13.93 3.90
C ARG A 173 -6.69 -14.58 3.49
N VAL A 174 -5.61 -13.80 3.49
CA VAL A 174 -4.23 -14.29 3.35
C VAL A 174 -3.46 -14.05 4.64
N THR A 175 -2.57 -14.96 5.00
CA THR A 175 -1.75 -14.77 6.21
C THR A 175 -0.56 -13.90 5.89
N LEU A 176 -0.24 -12.93 6.75
CA LEU A 176 0.90 -12.04 6.53
C LEU A 176 2.22 -12.83 6.40
N ASP A 177 2.33 -13.94 7.13
CA ASP A 177 3.47 -14.84 7.09
C ASP A 177 3.79 -15.40 5.69
N GLN A 178 2.79 -15.54 4.81
CA GLN A 178 3.00 -15.96 3.41
C GLN A 178 3.89 -15.00 2.61
N LEU A 179 3.95 -13.72 3.00
CA LEU A 179 4.86 -12.74 2.41
C LEU A 179 6.34 -13.05 2.71
N PHE A 180 6.60 -13.67 3.88
CA PHE A 180 7.94 -13.86 4.42
C PHE A 180 8.44 -15.29 4.27
N LYS A 181 7.55 -16.29 4.30
CA LYS A 181 7.94 -17.71 4.38
C LYS A 181 7.60 -18.55 3.16
N SER A 182 6.65 -18.14 2.32
CA SER A 182 6.12 -19.02 1.27
C SER A 182 6.45 -18.55 -0.14
N ALA A 183 6.78 -19.52 -1.00
CA ALA A 183 6.85 -19.39 -2.45
C ALA A 183 5.56 -19.85 -3.15
N GLU A 184 4.57 -20.36 -2.40
CA GLU A 184 3.30 -20.80 -2.99
C GLU A 184 2.61 -19.61 -3.63
N HIS A 185 2.30 -19.71 -4.93
CA HIS A 185 1.70 -18.62 -5.67
C HIS A 185 0.36 -18.20 -5.06
N VAL A 186 0.25 -16.94 -4.68
CA VAL A 186 -0.97 -16.32 -4.15
C VAL A 186 -1.22 -15.10 -5.02
N SER A 187 -1.72 -15.28 -6.25
CA SER A 187 -2.27 -14.13 -7.00
C SER A 187 -3.79 -14.15 -6.87
N LYS A 188 -4.28 -13.35 -5.93
CA LYS A 188 -5.65 -12.84 -5.96
C LYS A 188 -5.55 -11.33 -5.90
N ASP A 189 -6.21 -10.67 -6.85
CA ASP A 189 -6.17 -9.22 -7.12
C ASP A 189 -4.76 -8.65 -7.42
N GLY A 190 -4.05 -9.30 -8.32
CA GLY A 190 -2.78 -8.88 -8.94
C GLY A 190 -2.39 -9.89 -10.01
N ALA A 191 -1.49 -9.54 -10.93
CA ALA A 191 -1.03 -10.49 -11.94
C ALA A 191 0.00 -11.47 -11.36
N PHE A 192 0.88 -10.98 -10.47
CA PHE A 192 2.00 -11.75 -9.92
C PHE A 192 2.04 -11.76 -8.40
N ILE A 193 1.66 -10.67 -7.72
CA ILE A 193 1.65 -10.57 -6.24
C ILE A 193 0.30 -10.04 -5.76
N ASP A 194 -0.14 -10.52 -4.60
CA ASP A 194 -1.37 -10.05 -3.95
C ASP A 194 -1.25 -8.57 -3.53
N GLN A 195 -2.26 -7.77 -3.86
CA GLN A 195 -2.30 -6.34 -3.57
C GLN A 195 -2.21 -6.04 -2.06
N ARG A 196 -2.71 -6.93 -1.20
CA ARG A 196 -2.64 -6.76 0.27
C ARG A 196 -1.19 -6.70 0.76
N PHE A 197 -0.29 -7.45 0.13
CA PHE A 197 1.14 -7.40 0.46
C PHE A 197 1.81 -6.12 -0.04
N ILE A 198 1.38 -5.59 -1.20
CA ILE A 198 1.86 -4.30 -1.71
C ILE A 198 1.45 -3.18 -0.74
N ASP A 199 0.17 -3.14 -0.38
CA ASP A 199 -0.39 -2.14 0.54
C ASP A 199 0.33 -2.20 1.90
N TYR A 200 0.51 -3.42 2.43
CA TYR A 200 1.28 -3.67 3.64
C TYR A 200 2.72 -3.12 3.57
N LEU A 201 3.47 -3.49 2.52
CA LEU A 201 4.87 -3.08 2.36
C LEU A 201 5.01 -1.58 2.08
N SER A 202 3.99 -0.93 1.51
CA SER A 202 4.01 0.52 1.27
C SER A 202 4.19 1.34 2.55
N VAL A 203 3.65 0.83 3.68
CA VAL A 203 3.85 1.39 5.02
C VAL A 203 5.07 0.76 5.71
N ASN A 204 5.33 -0.52 5.45
CA ASN A 204 6.39 -1.29 6.10
C ASN A 204 7.64 -1.51 5.20
N LYS A 205 8.10 -0.47 4.51
CA LYS A 205 9.20 -0.56 3.51
C LYS A 205 10.49 -1.17 4.06
N HIS A 206 10.74 -1.03 5.36
CA HIS A 206 11.90 -1.62 6.03
C HIS A 206 11.89 -3.17 5.99
N ARG A 207 10.71 -3.79 5.81
CA ARG A 207 10.52 -5.24 5.72
C ARG A 207 10.73 -5.83 4.32
N ILE A 208 10.95 -5.01 3.28
CA ILE A 208 11.21 -5.47 1.90
C ILE A 208 12.40 -6.44 1.87
N GLN A 209 13.44 -6.19 2.67
CA GLN A 209 14.63 -7.06 2.74
C GLN A 209 14.38 -8.41 3.41
N ASP A 210 13.27 -8.54 4.16
CA ASP A 210 12.93 -9.75 4.92
C ASP A 210 11.88 -10.60 4.17
N MET A 211 11.23 -10.05 3.15
CA MET A 211 10.26 -10.79 2.33
C MET A 211 10.89 -11.99 1.63
N HIS A 212 10.08 -13.01 1.35
CA HIS A 212 10.55 -14.17 0.62
C HIS A 212 11.09 -13.75 -0.75
N TRP A 213 12.20 -14.34 -1.21
CA TRP A 213 12.88 -13.91 -2.46
C TRP A 213 11.92 -13.97 -3.65
N ARG A 214 11.10 -15.02 -3.72
CA ARG A 214 10.11 -15.18 -4.78
C ARG A 214 9.08 -14.05 -4.81
N ARG A 215 8.64 -13.55 -3.65
CA ARG A 215 7.74 -12.39 -3.57
C ARG A 215 8.38 -11.12 -4.11
N PHE A 216 9.70 -10.98 -3.97
CA PHE A 216 10.42 -9.83 -4.47
C PHE A 216 10.50 -9.85 -6.02
N GLU A 217 10.61 -11.04 -6.61
CA GLU A 217 10.50 -11.23 -8.06
C GLU A 217 9.08 -10.94 -8.56
N GLU A 218 8.07 -11.48 -7.88
CA GLU A 218 6.66 -11.23 -8.19
C GLU A 218 6.30 -9.73 -8.10
N LEU A 219 6.77 -9.02 -7.06
CA LEU A 219 6.62 -7.57 -6.93
C LEU A 219 7.24 -6.83 -8.12
N THR A 220 8.41 -7.29 -8.57
CA THR A 220 9.11 -6.71 -9.72
C THR A 220 8.32 -6.96 -11.00
N ALA A 221 7.84 -8.18 -11.22
CA ALA A 221 7.01 -8.52 -12.36
C ALA A 221 5.70 -7.72 -12.38
N GLU A 222 5.02 -7.60 -11.24
CA GLU A 222 3.80 -6.81 -11.06
C GLU A 222 4.03 -5.34 -11.43
N PHE A 223 5.15 -4.76 -11.00
CA PHE A 223 5.47 -3.38 -11.34
C PHE A 223 5.50 -3.17 -12.86
N PHE A 224 6.28 -3.97 -13.59
CA PHE A 224 6.39 -3.84 -15.05
C PHE A 224 5.06 -4.15 -15.76
N GLN A 225 4.30 -5.13 -15.27
CA GLN A 225 2.99 -5.45 -15.79
C GLN A 225 2.04 -4.25 -15.70
N ARG A 226 2.00 -3.57 -14.55
CA ARG A 226 1.16 -2.37 -14.37
C ARG A 226 1.65 -1.14 -15.13
N GLN A 227 2.93 -1.10 -15.51
CA GLN A 227 3.45 -0.10 -16.46
C GLN A 227 3.04 -0.40 -17.92
N GLY A 228 2.31 -1.49 -18.19
CA GLY A 228 1.78 -1.82 -19.50
C GLY A 228 2.72 -2.66 -20.37
N PHE A 229 3.77 -3.25 -19.80
CA PHE A 229 4.63 -4.20 -20.49
C PHE A 229 4.03 -5.60 -20.48
N GLN A 230 4.48 -6.44 -21.41
CA GLN A 230 4.27 -7.88 -21.33
C GLN A 230 5.40 -8.47 -20.48
N VAL A 231 5.05 -9.26 -19.47
CA VAL A 231 5.99 -9.76 -18.47
C VAL A 231 5.89 -11.27 -18.36
N GLU A 232 7.05 -11.93 -18.33
CA GLU A 232 7.18 -13.34 -17.98
C GLU A 232 8.04 -13.44 -16.71
N LEU A 233 7.44 -14.01 -15.66
CA LEU A 233 8.13 -14.35 -14.43
C LEU A 233 8.72 -15.76 -14.59
N GLY A 234 10.03 -15.90 -14.42
CA GLY A 234 10.72 -17.18 -14.50
C GLY A 234 10.26 -18.19 -13.45
N PRO A 235 10.66 -19.46 -13.55
CA PRO A 235 10.24 -20.51 -12.62
C PRO A 235 10.77 -20.31 -11.17
N GLY A 236 11.73 -19.40 -10.98
CA GLY A 236 12.32 -19.03 -9.68
C GLY A 236 13.44 -19.97 -9.21
N ALA A 237 13.56 -21.16 -9.78
CA ALA A 237 14.70 -22.05 -9.56
C ALA A 237 15.24 -22.53 -10.90
N ASN A 238 16.57 -22.61 -11.00
CA ASN A 238 17.28 -23.01 -12.23
C ASN A 238 16.98 -22.12 -13.44
N ASP A 239 16.92 -20.80 -13.23
CA ASP A 239 16.63 -19.80 -14.27
C ASP A 239 17.89 -19.10 -14.81
N ASP A 240 19.06 -19.70 -14.59
CA ASP A 240 20.39 -19.17 -14.95
C ASP A 240 20.65 -17.73 -14.49
N GLY A 241 19.85 -17.23 -13.52
CA GLY A 241 19.99 -15.90 -12.94
C GLY A 241 19.09 -14.82 -13.54
N VAL A 242 18.20 -15.15 -14.49
CA VAL A 242 17.20 -14.23 -15.04
C VAL A 242 15.83 -14.53 -14.45
N ASP A 243 15.38 -13.66 -13.55
CA ASP A 243 14.14 -13.89 -12.80
C ASP A 243 12.90 -13.37 -13.56
N VAL A 244 13.03 -12.28 -14.32
CA VAL A 244 11.90 -11.69 -15.09
C VAL A 244 12.34 -11.26 -16.48
N ARG A 245 11.53 -11.58 -17.49
CA ARG A 245 11.67 -11.12 -18.87
C ARG A 245 10.55 -10.14 -19.20
N VAL A 246 10.91 -9.05 -19.88
CA VAL A 246 9.97 -7.96 -20.19
C VAL A 246 10.02 -7.64 -21.67
N TRP A 247 8.84 -7.51 -22.30
CA TRP A 247 8.65 -7.09 -23.69
C TRP A 247 7.77 -5.85 -23.76
N LYS A 248 7.85 -5.13 -24.88
CA LYS A 248 6.92 -4.03 -25.16
C LYS A 248 5.51 -4.60 -25.35
N SER A 249 4.51 -3.78 -25.06
CA SER A 249 3.13 -4.14 -25.35
C SER A 249 2.94 -4.44 -26.85
N GLY A 250 2.33 -5.58 -27.16
CA GLY A 250 2.09 -6.02 -28.54
C GLY A 250 3.31 -6.62 -29.26
N SER A 251 4.39 -6.94 -28.53
CA SER A 251 5.53 -7.69 -29.07
C SER A 251 5.10 -9.04 -29.63
N LYS A 252 5.80 -9.50 -30.68
CA LYS A 252 5.55 -10.81 -31.30
C LYS A 252 6.12 -11.94 -30.43
N PRO A 253 5.58 -13.17 -30.51
CA PRO A 253 6.08 -14.30 -29.72
C PRO A 253 7.58 -14.59 -29.88
N ASP A 254 8.15 -14.35 -31.07
CA ASP A 254 9.56 -14.60 -31.37
C ASP A 254 10.47 -13.37 -31.20
N GLU A 255 9.95 -12.25 -30.68
CA GLU A 255 10.74 -11.03 -30.46
C GLU A 255 11.61 -11.19 -29.22
N SER A 256 12.89 -10.78 -29.31
CA SER A 256 13.78 -10.76 -28.15
C SER A 256 13.25 -9.83 -27.05
N PRO A 257 13.49 -10.16 -25.76
CA PRO A 257 13.06 -9.31 -24.66
C PRO A 257 13.57 -7.87 -24.78
N LEU A 258 12.76 -6.91 -24.36
CA LEU A 258 13.22 -5.53 -24.16
C LEU A 258 14.30 -5.50 -23.07
N CYS A 259 14.04 -6.15 -21.94
CA CYS A 259 15.03 -6.30 -20.90
C CYS A 259 14.89 -7.59 -20.10
N LEU A 260 16.03 -8.04 -19.60
CA LEU A 260 16.13 -9.12 -18.60
C LEU A 260 16.32 -8.50 -17.23
N ILE A 261 15.67 -9.06 -16.22
CA ILE A 261 15.74 -8.55 -14.86
C ILE A 261 16.28 -9.64 -13.94
N GLN A 262 17.28 -9.27 -13.15
CA GLN A 262 17.77 -10.09 -12.06
C GLN A 262 17.50 -9.39 -10.73
N CYS A 263 16.70 -10.04 -9.91
CA CYS A 263 16.29 -9.69 -8.57
C CYS A 263 17.33 -10.18 -7.55
N LYS A 264 17.73 -9.29 -6.65
CA LYS A 264 18.61 -9.59 -5.51
C LYS A 264 18.03 -9.03 -4.22
N ARG A 265 17.20 -9.85 -3.57
CA ARG A 265 16.72 -9.60 -2.21
C ARG A 265 17.81 -10.00 -1.21
N GLN A 266 18.52 -9.03 -0.65
CA GLN A 266 19.56 -9.25 0.36
C GLN A 266 19.91 -7.94 1.08
N LYS A 267 20.64 -8.05 2.21
CA LYS A 267 21.15 -6.88 2.96
C LYS A 267 22.47 -6.37 2.39
N ALA A 268 23.36 -7.29 1.98
CA ALA A 268 24.66 -6.96 1.42
C ALA A 268 24.54 -6.22 0.08
N LYS A 269 25.53 -5.35 -0.19
CA LYS A 269 25.58 -4.62 -1.46
C LYS A 269 25.78 -5.57 -2.64
N ILE A 270 25.27 -5.17 -3.80
CA ILE A 270 25.42 -5.96 -5.03
C ILE A 270 26.79 -5.71 -5.64
N GLU A 271 27.57 -6.78 -5.81
CA GLU A 271 28.93 -6.71 -6.35
C GLU A 271 28.98 -6.88 -7.87
N LYS A 272 30.10 -6.44 -8.45
CA LYS A 272 30.36 -6.44 -9.91
C LYS A 272 30.22 -7.81 -10.60
N VAL A 273 30.28 -8.91 -9.86
CA VAL A 273 30.11 -10.26 -10.41
C VAL A 273 28.68 -10.45 -10.93
N VAL A 274 27.68 -9.97 -10.18
CA VAL A 274 26.26 -10.04 -10.57
C VAL A 274 26.02 -9.26 -11.86
N ILE A 275 26.61 -8.05 -11.97
CA ILE A 275 26.51 -7.21 -13.16
C ILE A 275 27.05 -7.93 -14.41
N LYS A 276 28.18 -8.63 -14.27
CA LYS A 276 28.81 -9.36 -15.37
C LYS A 276 28.04 -10.61 -15.76
N GLY A 277 27.42 -11.30 -14.79
CA GLY A 277 26.53 -12.43 -15.04
C GLY A 277 25.35 -12.00 -15.90
N LEU A 278 24.57 -11.03 -15.42
CA LEU A 278 23.40 -10.52 -16.16
C LEU A 278 23.77 -9.99 -17.56
N LEU A 279 24.94 -9.38 -17.73
CA LEU A 279 25.39 -8.95 -19.05
C LEU A 279 25.55 -10.13 -20.04
N ALA A 280 26.08 -11.26 -19.58
CA ALA A 280 26.20 -12.45 -20.41
C ALA A 280 24.82 -12.96 -20.86
N ASP A 281 23.84 -12.95 -19.95
CA ASP A 281 22.47 -13.37 -20.25
C ASP A 281 21.79 -12.41 -21.24
N VAL A 282 21.98 -11.09 -21.06
CA VAL A 282 21.49 -10.06 -21.99
C VAL A 282 22.04 -10.29 -23.40
N GLN A 283 23.32 -10.64 -23.52
CA GLN A 283 23.94 -10.94 -24.82
C GLN A 283 23.43 -12.26 -25.40
N TRP A 284 23.23 -13.28 -24.57
CA TRP A 284 22.75 -14.59 -24.97
C TRP A 284 21.31 -14.55 -25.50
N GLU A 285 20.39 -13.89 -24.78
CA GLU A 285 18.99 -13.77 -25.19
C GLU A 285 18.73 -12.60 -26.16
N ASN A 286 19.79 -11.87 -26.55
CA ASN A 286 19.72 -10.71 -27.43
C ASN A 286 18.75 -9.62 -26.93
N ALA A 287 18.69 -9.41 -25.60
CA ALA A 287 17.87 -8.39 -24.99
C ALA A 287 18.51 -6.99 -25.14
N GLN A 288 17.71 -5.92 -25.12
CA GLN A 288 18.27 -4.56 -25.31
C GLN A 288 19.10 -4.08 -24.12
N TYR A 289 18.71 -4.43 -22.90
CA TYR A 289 19.44 -4.12 -21.67
C TYR A 289 19.06 -5.07 -20.54
N GLY A 290 19.87 -5.07 -19.48
CA GLY A 290 19.55 -5.76 -18.22
C GLY A 290 19.15 -4.79 -17.12
N VAL A 291 18.39 -5.26 -16.13
CA VAL A 291 18.04 -4.52 -14.92
C VAL A 291 18.38 -5.35 -13.69
N ILE A 292 19.16 -4.77 -12.77
CA ILE A 292 19.33 -5.32 -11.43
C ILE A 292 18.32 -4.64 -10.52
N VAL A 293 17.42 -5.42 -9.91
CA VAL A 293 16.49 -4.93 -8.90
C VAL A 293 16.91 -5.47 -7.55
N THR A 294 17.11 -4.62 -6.55
CA THR A 294 17.63 -5.06 -5.24
C THR A 294 16.99 -4.36 -4.05
N SER A 295 16.81 -5.09 -2.96
CA SER A 295 16.44 -4.55 -1.65
C SER A 295 17.59 -3.84 -0.93
N SER A 296 18.79 -3.79 -1.52
CA SER A 296 19.97 -3.09 -1.02
C SER A 296 20.43 -2.02 -2.03
N THR A 297 21.74 -1.84 -2.15
CA THR A 297 22.41 -0.91 -3.06
C THR A 297 23.55 -1.63 -3.78
N LEU A 298 23.98 -1.12 -4.92
CA LEU A 298 25.17 -1.55 -5.64
C LEU A 298 26.42 -1.08 -4.90
N SER A 299 27.46 -1.90 -4.92
CA SER A 299 28.78 -1.47 -4.45
C SER A 299 29.34 -0.38 -5.38
N PRO A 300 30.20 0.52 -4.87
CA PRO A 300 30.85 1.52 -5.74
C PRO A 300 31.56 0.88 -6.94
N GLY A 301 32.21 -0.27 -6.72
CA GLY A 301 32.85 -1.03 -7.79
C GLY A 301 31.87 -1.58 -8.83
N ALA A 302 30.65 -1.96 -8.44
CA ALA A 302 29.60 -2.36 -9.38
C ALA A 302 29.12 -1.17 -10.22
N LYS A 303 28.86 -0.01 -9.61
CA LYS A 303 28.45 1.22 -10.33
C LYS A 303 29.52 1.67 -11.32
N THR A 304 30.78 1.75 -10.89
CA THR A 304 31.92 2.06 -11.78
C THR A 304 32.07 1.04 -12.91
N THR A 305 31.79 -0.24 -12.67
CA THR A 305 31.87 -1.26 -13.71
C THR A 305 30.84 -1.02 -14.81
N ILE A 306 29.61 -0.64 -14.46
CA ILE A 306 28.55 -0.32 -15.44
C ILE A 306 28.98 0.88 -16.29
N GLU A 307 29.36 1.99 -15.62
CA GLU A 307 29.68 3.25 -16.29
C GLU A 307 30.95 3.15 -17.15
N ALA A 308 32.06 2.66 -16.57
CA ALA A 308 33.36 2.65 -17.25
C ALA A 308 33.40 1.67 -18.44
N ARG A 309 32.54 0.65 -18.45
CA ARG A 309 32.48 -0.33 -19.53
C ARG A 309 31.31 -0.10 -20.50
N GLY A 310 30.47 0.91 -20.24
CA GLY A 310 29.28 1.18 -21.06
C GLY A 310 28.32 -0.01 -21.12
N TYR A 311 28.20 -0.77 -20.04
CA TYR A 311 27.30 -1.93 -20.02
C TYR A 311 25.84 -1.46 -20.09
N PRO A 312 25.00 -2.08 -20.95
CA PRO A 312 23.58 -1.78 -21.01
C PRO A 312 22.86 -2.41 -19.82
N ILE A 313 23.26 -2.04 -18.61
CA ILE A 313 22.71 -2.54 -17.35
C ILE A 313 22.23 -1.34 -16.54
N ARG A 314 20.99 -1.42 -16.07
CA ARG A 314 20.38 -0.44 -15.17
C ARG A 314 20.23 -1.04 -13.78
N ALA A 315 20.09 -0.19 -12.78
CA ALA A 315 19.88 -0.60 -11.40
C ALA A 315 18.66 0.09 -10.79
N VAL A 316 17.85 -0.69 -10.08
CA VAL A 316 16.77 -0.23 -9.22
C VAL A 316 17.14 -0.65 -7.80
N GLU A 317 17.60 0.31 -7.01
CA GLU A 317 17.99 0.11 -5.61
C GLU A 317 16.79 0.28 -4.68
N ARG A 318 16.96 -0.06 -3.40
CA ARG A 318 15.91 -0.10 -2.37
C ARG A 318 14.95 1.09 -2.39
N ASP A 319 15.48 2.32 -2.50
CA ASP A 319 14.66 3.53 -2.39
C ASP A 319 13.70 3.65 -3.59
N ALA A 320 14.15 3.27 -4.79
CA ALA A 320 13.31 3.22 -5.99
C ALA A 320 12.25 2.11 -5.91
N VAL A 321 12.59 0.95 -5.34
CA VAL A 321 11.59 -0.10 -5.03
C VAL A 321 10.56 0.42 -4.01
N GLY A 322 10.99 1.24 -3.05
CA GLY A 322 10.09 1.91 -2.10
C GLY A 322 9.06 2.81 -2.81
N THR A 323 9.46 3.53 -3.85
CA THR A 323 8.56 4.33 -4.69
C THR A 323 7.63 3.47 -5.54
N TRP A 324 8.06 2.26 -5.96
CA TRP A 324 7.16 1.32 -6.64
C TRP A 324 5.97 0.97 -5.76
N LEU A 325 6.20 0.67 -4.48
CA LEU A 325 5.11 0.35 -3.54
C LEU A 325 4.13 1.52 -3.37
N GLU A 326 4.62 2.76 -3.38
CA GLU A 326 3.76 3.96 -3.34
C GLU A 326 2.91 4.11 -4.60
N ASN A 327 3.43 3.71 -5.76
CA ASN A 327 2.70 3.78 -7.02
C ASN A 327 1.73 2.61 -7.21
N LEU A 328 2.05 1.45 -6.64
CA LEU A 328 1.27 0.22 -6.80
C LEU A 328 0.19 0.05 -5.72
N ARG A 329 0.26 0.78 -4.60
CA ARG A 329 -0.73 0.66 -3.52
C ARG A 329 -2.13 1.07 -4.01
N THR A 330 -3.14 0.40 -3.46
CA THR A 330 -4.55 0.74 -3.65
C THR A 330 -5.27 0.63 -2.31
N PRO A 331 -4.91 1.46 -1.33
CA PRO A 331 -5.30 1.24 0.06
C PRO A 331 -6.80 1.39 0.25
N GLY A 332 -7.44 0.27 0.63
CA GLY A 332 -8.84 0.22 1.08
C GLY A 332 -9.78 1.04 0.19
N THR A 333 -10.08 0.54 -1.01
CA THR A 333 -10.98 1.17 -1.99
C THR A 333 -12.23 1.74 -1.30
N GLY A 334 -12.27 3.06 -1.16
CA GLY A 334 -13.29 3.76 -0.39
C GLY A 334 -14.68 3.71 -1.01
N ILE A 335 -15.67 4.17 -0.26
CA ILE A 335 -17.06 4.33 -0.75
C ILE A 335 -17.13 5.41 -1.84
N LEU A 336 -16.17 6.34 -1.82
CA LEU A 336 -16.00 7.40 -2.81
C LEU A 336 -15.22 6.86 -4.01
N ARG A 337 -15.93 6.61 -5.12
CA ARG A 337 -15.30 6.31 -6.42
C ARG A 337 -15.03 7.63 -7.13
N VAL A 338 -13.76 7.93 -7.38
CA VAL A 338 -13.32 9.10 -8.15
C VAL A 338 -13.05 8.69 -9.59
#